data_AF-A0A6G1RH90-F1
#
_entry.id   AF-A0A6G1RH90-F1
#
_cell.length_a   1.000
_cell.length_b   1.000
_cell.length_c   1.000
_cell.angle_alpha   90.00
_cell.angle_beta   90.00
_cell.angle_gamma   90.00
#
_symmetry.space_group_name_H-M   'P 1'
#
loop_
_entity.id
_entity.type
_entity.pdbx_description
1 polymer ?
#
loop_
_entity_poly.entity_id
_entity_poly.type
_entity_poly.pdbx_seq_one_letter_code
_entity_poly.pdbx_strand_id
1 'polypeptide(L)'
;LAAKLGVNYVHQFCVGAAKGVLSPFVLQEIIMEALQRLNPAHVHNHLRTPAFHQLVQRCQQAYLQYIHHRMIHLTPADYDDFVNAIRSARSAFCLTPMGMMQFNDILQNLKRSKQTKELWQRVSLEMTTFSP
;
A
#
# COMPACT_ATOMS: atom_id res chain seq x y z
N LEU A 1 -29.38 -7.00 1.41
CA LEU A 1 -28.64 -8.20 0.95
C LEU A 1 -27.23 -8.25 1.53
N ALA A 2 -26.43 -7.17 1.47
CA ALA A 2 -25.10 -7.10 2.09
C ALA A 2 -25.08 -7.36 3.62
N ALA A 3 -26.09 -6.88 4.35
CA ALA A 3 -26.21 -7.11 5.81
C ALA A 3 -26.47 -8.59 6.20
N LYS A 4 -26.80 -9.47 5.25
CA LYS A 4 -27.13 -10.90 5.51
C LYS A 4 -25.98 -11.87 5.24
N LEU A 5 -24.91 -11.43 4.58
CA LEU A 5 -23.83 -12.30 4.13
C LEU A 5 -22.77 -12.49 5.24
N GLY A 6 -22.51 -11.46 6.05
CA GLY A 6 -21.63 -11.58 7.22
C GLY A 6 -20.14 -11.61 6.87
N VAL A 7 -19.31 -11.70 7.92
CA VAL A 7 -17.83 -11.55 7.85
C VAL A 7 -17.17 -12.56 6.90
N ASN A 8 -17.74 -13.76 6.75
CA ASN A 8 -17.20 -14.82 5.91
C ASN A 8 -17.14 -14.43 4.42
N TYR A 9 -18.14 -13.70 3.92
CA TYR A 9 -18.13 -13.25 2.52
C TYR A 9 -17.10 -12.16 2.28
N VAL A 10 -16.88 -11.27 3.26
CA VAL A 10 -15.82 -10.26 3.18
C VAL A 10 -14.45 -10.96 3.10
N HIS A 11 -14.22 -11.99 3.92
CA HIS A 11 -12.99 -12.78 3.84
C HIS A 11 -12.81 -13.49 2.49
N GLN A 12 -13.85 -14.16 1.97
CA GLN A 12 -13.78 -14.81 0.66
C GLN A 12 -13.51 -13.80 -0.46
N PHE A 13 -14.15 -12.62 -0.40
CA PHE A 13 -13.90 -11.52 -1.32
C PHE A 13 -12.45 -11.05 -1.25
N CYS A 14 -11.89 -10.83 -0.05
CA CYS A 14 -10.50 -10.43 0.12
C CYS A 14 -9.52 -11.46 -0.49
N VAL A 15 -9.77 -12.75 -0.28
CA VAL A 15 -8.95 -13.83 -0.87
C VAL A 15 -9.06 -13.84 -2.41
N GLY A 16 -10.25 -13.62 -2.97
CA GLY A 16 -10.46 -13.52 -4.41
C GLY A 16 -9.78 -12.28 -5.01
N ALA A 17 -9.94 -11.12 -4.38
CA ALA A 17 -9.33 -9.86 -4.78
C ALA A 17 -7.79 -9.95 -4.80
N ALA A 18 -7.19 -10.60 -3.79
CA ALA A 18 -5.74 -10.81 -3.73
C ALA A 18 -5.19 -11.62 -4.91
N LYS A 19 -6.02 -12.42 -5.59
CA LYS A 19 -5.63 -13.21 -6.76
C LYS A 19 -5.91 -12.50 -8.08
N GLY A 20 -7.04 -11.78 -8.18
CA GLY A 20 -7.51 -11.20 -9.43
C GLY A 20 -7.08 -9.76 -9.69
N VAL A 21 -6.81 -8.97 -8.64
CA VAL A 21 -6.50 -7.54 -8.79
C VAL A 21 -5.00 -7.33 -8.93
N LEU A 22 -4.62 -6.55 -9.94
CA LEU A 22 -3.22 -6.22 -10.24
C LEU A 22 -2.81 -4.83 -9.75
N SER A 23 -3.75 -3.88 -9.73
CA SER A 23 -3.46 -2.50 -9.34
C SER A 23 -3.28 -2.40 -7.81
N PRO A 24 -2.15 -1.86 -7.32
CA PRO A 24 -1.93 -1.66 -5.89
C PRO A 24 -2.94 -0.68 -5.28
N PHE A 25 -3.36 0.33 -6.04
CA PHE A 25 -4.32 1.34 -5.58
C PHE A 25 -5.71 0.73 -5.35
N VAL A 26 -6.17 -0.10 -6.27
CA VAL A 26 -7.46 -0.81 -6.14
C VAL A 26 -7.40 -1.81 -4.99
N LEU A 27 -6.30 -2.53 -4.83
CA LEU A 27 -6.09 -3.43 -3.68
C LEU A 27 -6.18 -2.66 -2.35
N GLN A 28 -5.57 -1.48 -2.28
CA GLN A 28 -5.62 -0.62 -1.10
C GLN A 28 -7.03 -0.12 -0.80
N GLU A 29 -7.78 0.34 -1.80
CA GLU A 29 -9.19 0.75 -1.64
C GLU A 29 -10.04 -0.40 -1.11
N ILE A 30 -9.88 -1.61 -1.67
CA ILE A 30 -10.57 -2.82 -1.22
C ILE A 30 -10.24 -3.10 0.26
N ILE A 31 -8.97 -3.01 0.67
CA ILE A 31 -8.57 -3.20 2.08
C ILE A 31 -9.29 -2.20 2.99
N MET A 32 -9.22 -0.91 2.66
CA MET A 32 -9.81 0.15 3.49
C MET A 32 -11.33 0.02 3.59
N GLU A 33 -12.00 -0.24 2.47
CA GLU A 33 -13.44 -0.38 2.43
C GLU A 33 -13.92 -1.66 3.14
N ALA A 34 -13.17 -2.76 3.01
CA ALA A 34 -13.48 -3.99 3.73
C ALA A 34 -13.28 -3.83 5.26
N LEU A 35 -12.24 -3.13 5.70
CA LEU A 35 -12.03 -2.82 7.12
C LEU A 35 -13.14 -1.91 7.68
N GLN A 36 -13.61 -0.93 6.90
CA GLN A 36 -14.69 -0.04 7.31
C GLN A 36 -16.06 -0.73 7.37
N ARG A 37 -16.32 -1.69 6.47
CA ARG A 37 -17.55 -2.51 6.49
C ARG A 37 -17.56 -3.53 7.61
N LEU A 38 -16.38 -3.99 8.02
CA LEU A 38 -16.20 -4.73 9.26
C LEU A 38 -16.25 -3.76 10.45
N ASN A 39 -16.14 -4.28 11.67
CA ASN A 39 -16.23 -3.41 12.84
C ASN A 39 -14.93 -2.59 12.95
N PRO A 40 -14.96 -1.25 12.77
CA PRO A 40 -13.76 -0.43 12.77
C PRO A 40 -13.07 -0.39 14.15
N ALA A 41 -13.78 -0.70 15.23
CA ALA A 41 -13.18 -0.82 16.57
C ALA A 41 -12.18 -2.00 16.66
N HIS A 42 -12.25 -2.96 15.73
CA HIS A 42 -11.47 -4.19 15.75
C HIS A 42 -10.54 -4.34 14.53
N VAL A 43 -10.15 -3.25 13.87
CA VAL A 43 -9.26 -3.27 12.68
C VAL A 43 -8.02 -4.13 12.91
N HIS A 44 -7.34 -3.98 14.05
CA HIS A 44 -6.15 -4.78 14.39
C HIS A 44 -6.41 -6.29 14.41
N ASN A 45 -7.63 -6.72 14.80
CA ASN A 45 -8.00 -8.12 14.80
C ASN A 45 -8.30 -8.60 13.36
N HIS A 46 -8.98 -7.77 12.56
CA HIS A 46 -9.27 -8.07 11.17
C HIS A 46 -8.00 -8.20 10.32
N LEU A 47 -7.01 -7.32 10.50
CA LEU A 47 -5.73 -7.37 9.79
C LEU A 47 -4.90 -8.64 10.07
N ARG A 48 -5.13 -9.30 11.21
CA ARG A 48 -4.46 -10.56 11.57
C ARG A 48 -5.13 -11.79 10.96
N THR A 49 -6.31 -11.65 10.37
CA THR A 49 -6.98 -12.78 9.73
C THR A 49 -6.24 -13.21 8.46
N PRO A 50 -6.22 -14.51 8.11
CA PRO A 50 -5.51 -14.98 6.92
C PRO A 50 -5.95 -14.29 5.61
N ALA A 51 -7.25 -13.98 5.50
CA ALA A 51 -7.80 -13.32 4.31
C ALA A 51 -7.25 -11.91 4.11
N PHE A 52 -7.24 -11.09 5.16
CA PHE A 52 -6.66 -9.75 5.09
C PHE A 52 -5.14 -9.80 5.00
N HIS A 53 -4.49 -10.73 5.69
CA HIS A 53 -3.04 -10.89 5.61
C HIS A 53 -2.59 -11.12 4.16
N GLN A 54 -3.24 -12.05 3.44
CA GLN A 54 -2.97 -12.32 2.03
C GLN A 54 -3.22 -11.10 1.14
N LEU A 55 -4.34 -10.39 1.36
CA LEU A 55 -4.69 -9.20 0.59
C LEU A 55 -3.70 -8.05 0.81
N VAL A 56 -3.31 -7.78 2.05
CA VAL A 56 -2.32 -6.75 2.40
C VAL A 56 -0.95 -7.10 1.84
N GLN A 57 -0.51 -8.35 1.99
CA GLN A 57 0.76 -8.81 1.42
C GLN A 57 0.77 -8.65 -0.11
N ARG A 58 -0.34 -9.01 -0.78
CA ARG A 58 -0.48 -8.80 -2.23
C ARG A 58 -0.39 -7.32 -2.60
N CYS A 59 -1.07 -6.45 -1.86
CA CYS A 59 -1.04 -5.00 -2.07
C CYS A 59 0.38 -4.44 -1.96
N GLN A 60 1.11 -4.83 -0.91
CA GLN A 60 2.49 -4.41 -0.69
C GLN A 60 3.41 -4.89 -1.82
N GLN A 61 3.28 -6.14 -2.27
CA GLN A 61 4.02 -6.66 -3.42
C GLN A 61 3.69 -5.92 -4.72
N ALA A 62 2.41 -5.61 -4.97
CA ALA A 62 2.00 -4.85 -6.15
C ALA A 62 2.61 -3.43 -6.14
N TYR A 63 2.68 -2.78 -4.98
CA TYR A 63 3.37 -1.50 -4.85
C TYR A 63 4.88 -1.61 -5.10
N LEU A 64 5.56 -2.66 -4.59
CA LEU A 64 6.98 -2.88 -4.86
C LEU A 64 7.25 -2.95 -6.37
N GLN A 65 6.46 -3.76 -7.08
CA GLN A 65 6.58 -3.91 -8.54
C GLN A 65 6.28 -2.60 -9.27
N TYR A 66 5.20 -1.92 -8.88
CA TYR A 66 4.80 -0.64 -9.46
C TYR A 66 5.89 0.43 -9.30
N ILE A 67 6.41 0.61 -8.08
CA ILE A 67 7.45 1.60 -7.77
C ILE A 67 8.72 1.28 -8.54
N HIS A 68 9.17 0.02 -8.50
CA HIS A 68 10.39 -0.40 -9.20
C HIS A 68 10.28 -0.17 -10.71
N HIS A 69 9.15 -0.55 -11.33
CA HIS A 69 8.93 -0.33 -12.76
C HIS A 69 8.90 1.18 -13.10
N ARG A 70 8.17 1.98 -12.32
CA ARG A 70 8.10 3.44 -12.52
C ARG A 70 9.46 4.10 -12.41
N MET A 71 10.33 3.64 -11.49
CA MET A 71 11.67 4.21 -11.30
C MET A 71 12.56 4.08 -12.55
N ILE A 72 12.39 3.04 -13.38
CA ILE A 72 13.23 2.80 -14.56
C ILE A 72 12.94 3.83 -15.67
N HIS A 73 11.68 4.25 -15.80
CA HIS A 73 11.20 5.12 -16.88
C HIS A 73 10.74 6.50 -16.38
N LEU A 74 11.14 6.88 -15.18
CA LEU A 74 10.63 8.09 -14.53
C LEU A 74 11.17 9.36 -15.20
N THR A 75 10.27 10.25 -15.60
CA THR A 75 10.63 11.60 -16.06
C THR A 75 10.30 12.65 -15.00
N PRO A 76 10.87 13.87 -15.06
CA PRO A 76 10.53 14.95 -14.13
C PRO A 76 9.05 15.33 -14.09
N ALA A 77 8.32 15.14 -15.20
CA ALA A 77 6.88 15.39 -15.27
C ALA A 77 6.06 14.40 -14.42
N ASP A 78 6.62 13.22 -14.14
CA ASP A 78 5.96 12.15 -13.38
C ASP A 78 6.21 12.25 -11.86
N TYR A 79 7.00 13.23 -11.41
CA TYR A 79 7.49 13.27 -10.03
C TYR A 79 6.35 13.42 -9.01
N ASP A 80 5.38 14.28 -9.28
CA ASP A 80 4.29 14.53 -8.34
C ASP A 80 3.39 13.29 -8.20
N ASP A 81 3.09 12.62 -9.32
CA ASP A 81 2.37 11.33 -9.33
C ASP A 81 3.15 10.23 -8.60
N PHE A 82 4.48 10.19 -8.78
CA PHE A 82 5.32 9.23 -8.08
C PHE A 82 5.35 9.50 -6.57
N VAL A 83 5.47 10.76 -6.15
CA VAL A 83 5.41 11.15 -4.73
C VAL A 83 4.06 10.74 -4.13
N ASN A 84 2.96 10.98 -4.84
CA ASN A 84 1.62 10.53 -4.44
C ASN A 84 1.56 9.01 -4.30
N ALA A 85 2.16 8.26 -5.23
CA ALA A 85 2.24 6.80 -5.13
C ALA A 85 3.06 6.32 -3.93
N ILE A 86 4.17 7.00 -3.60
CA ILE A 86 4.97 6.70 -2.40
C ILE A 86 4.17 7.00 -1.12
N ARG A 87 3.38 8.08 -1.10
CA ARG A 87 2.47 8.39 0.01
C ARG A 87 1.44 7.27 0.21
N SER A 88 0.78 6.84 -0.87
CA SER A 88 -0.19 5.73 -0.81
C SER A 88 0.49 4.43 -0.40
N ALA A 89 1.66 4.12 -0.94
CA ALA A 89 2.45 2.96 -0.52
C ALA A 89 2.71 2.99 0.99
N ARG A 90 3.19 4.10 1.57
CA ARG A 90 3.41 4.20 3.02
C ARG A 90 2.19 3.73 3.84
N SER A 91 0.99 4.18 3.46
CA SER A 91 -0.25 3.80 4.15
C SER A 91 -0.61 2.31 4.01
N ALA A 92 -0.25 1.67 2.90
CA ALA A 92 -0.42 0.21 2.73
C ALA A 92 0.65 -0.59 3.50
N PHE A 93 1.88 -0.09 3.56
CA PHE A 93 3.00 -0.76 4.22
C PHE A 93 2.94 -0.60 5.76
N CYS A 94 2.28 0.43 6.29
CA CYS A 94 2.09 0.58 7.74
C CYS A 94 1.07 -0.39 8.33
N LEU A 95 0.30 -1.11 7.50
CA LEU A 95 -0.66 -2.11 7.95
C LEU A 95 -0.01 -3.36 8.58
N THR A 96 1.28 -3.58 8.34
CA THR A 96 2.04 -4.67 8.96
C THR A 96 3.41 -4.19 9.44
N PRO A 97 3.96 -4.74 10.55
CA PRO A 97 5.30 -4.37 11.01
C PRO A 97 6.39 -4.64 9.95
N MET A 98 6.29 -5.78 9.25
CA MET A 98 7.20 -6.14 8.16
C MET A 98 7.10 -5.19 6.97
N GLY A 99 5.91 -4.66 6.68
CA GLY A 99 5.71 -3.69 5.61
C GLY A 99 6.52 -2.42 5.83
N MET A 100 6.52 -1.85 7.03
CA MET A 100 7.33 -0.64 7.29
C MET A 100 8.83 -0.86 7.07
N MET A 101 9.35 -2.05 7.34
CA MET A 101 10.75 -2.36 7.02
C MET A 101 10.99 -2.39 5.50
N GLN A 102 10.12 -3.06 4.74
CA GLN A 102 10.20 -3.07 3.28
C GLN A 102 10.07 -1.66 2.68
N PHE A 103 9.19 -0.82 3.23
CA PHE A 103 9.02 0.55 2.79
C PHE A 103 10.29 1.38 3.03
N ASN A 104 10.93 1.20 4.18
CA ASN A 104 12.20 1.88 4.49
C ASN A 104 13.30 1.49 3.49
N ASP A 105 13.36 0.23 3.05
CA ASP A 105 14.32 -0.19 2.03
C ASP A 105 14.10 0.52 0.68
N ILE A 106 12.84 0.73 0.27
CA ILE A 106 12.49 1.54 -0.91
C ILE A 106 13.02 2.96 -0.75
N LEU A 107 12.79 3.59 0.40
CA LEU A 107 13.26 4.96 0.67
C LEU A 107 14.79 5.04 0.66
N GLN A 108 15.49 4.04 1.22
CA GLN A 108 16.95 4.00 1.17
C GLN A 108 17.48 3.87 -0.27
N ASN A 109 16.82 3.08 -1.12
CA ASN A 109 17.19 2.97 -2.53
C ASN A 109 16.99 4.29 -3.29
N LEU A 110 15.88 4.99 -3.04
CA LEU A 110 15.64 6.33 -3.59
C LEU A 110 16.67 7.36 -3.14
N LYS A 111 17.09 7.31 -1.87
CA LYS A 111 18.09 8.23 -1.32
C LYS A 111 19.49 8.02 -1.90
N ARG A 112 19.88 6.77 -2.17
CA ARG A 112 21.23 6.42 -2.64
C ARG A 112 21.43 6.66 -4.14
N SER A 113 20.38 6.59 -4.94
CA SER A 113 20.49 6.76 -6.39
C SER A 113 20.72 8.22 -6.78
N LYS A 114 21.76 8.48 -7.59
CA LYS A 114 22.06 9.82 -8.10
C LYS A 114 20.97 10.37 -9.02
N GLN A 115 20.30 9.48 -9.77
CA GLN A 115 19.24 9.85 -10.73
C GLN A 115 17.96 10.32 -10.04
N THR A 116 17.72 9.88 -8.80
CA THR A 116 16.52 10.21 -8.03
C THR A 116 16.78 11.30 -7.00
N LYS A 117 17.86 12.07 -7.10
CA LYS A 117 18.21 13.08 -6.08
C LYS A 117 17.13 14.14 -5.89
N GLU A 118 16.62 14.71 -6.99
CA GLU A 118 15.54 15.72 -6.93
C GLU A 118 14.23 15.08 -6.43
N LEU A 119 13.87 13.93 -6.98
CA LEU A 119 12.71 13.15 -6.54
C LEU A 119 12.78 12.85 -5.04
N TRP A 120 13.94 12.43 -4.55
CA TRP A 120 14.18 12.14 -3.14
C TRP A 120 13.97 13.37 -2.26
N GLN A 121 14.37 14.57 -2.70
CA GLN A 121 14.10 15.79 -1.95
C GLN A 121 12.59 16.01 -1.77
N ARG A 122 11.79 15.81 -2.83
CA ARG A 122 10.32 15.93 -2.76
C ARG A 122 9.71 14.85 -1.86
N VAL A 123 10.10 13.59 -2.05
CA VAL A 123 9.65 12.47 -1.20
C VAL A 123 10.03 12.70 0.26
N SER A 124 11.27 13.11 0.55
CA SER A 124 11.73 13.34 1.92
C SER A 124 10.95 14.47 2.58
N LEU A 125 10.70 15.57 1.87
CA LEU A 125 9.91 16.69 2.37
C LEU A 125 8.51 16.22 2.74
N GLU A 126 7.85 15.50 1.83
CA GLU A 126 6.53 14.92 2.04
C GLU A 126 6.50 13.96 3.24
N MET A 127 7.51 13.09 3.40
CA MET A 127 7.54 12.16 4.53
C MET A 127 7.72 12.86 5.89
N THR A 128 8.42 14.00 5.93
CA THR A 128 8.60 14.79 7.15
C THR A 128 7.39 15.61 7.55
N THR A 129 6.53 16.00 6.60
CA THR A 129 5.31 16.77 6.90
C THR A 129 4.22 15.91 7.54
N PHE A 130 4.33 14.58 7.41
CA PHE A 130 3.41 13.60 7.96
C PHE A 130 4.10 12.70 8.97
N SER A 131 4.60 13.28 10.06
CA SER A 131 4.69 12.56 11.35
C SER A 131 3.37 12.79 12.10
N PRO A 132 2.76 11.74 12.69
CA PRO A 132 1.59 11.90 13.55
C PRO A 132 1.87 12.80 14.75
#